data_AF-A0A4Q3TLG5-F1
#
_entry.id   AF-A0A4Q3TLG5-F1
#
_cell.length_a   1.000
_cell.length_b   1.000
_cell.length_c   1.000
_cell.angle_alpha   90.00
_cell.angle_beta   90.00
_cell.angle_gamma   90.00
#
_symmetry.space_group_name_H-M   'P 1'
#
loop_
_entity.id
_entity.type
_entity.pdbx_description
1 polymer ?
#
loop_
_entity_poly.entity_id
_entity_poly.type
_entity_poly.pdbx_seq_one_letter_code
_entity_poly.pdbx_strand_id
1 'polypeptide(L)'
;MSLIGPQAAHVLKNPGAFAWQTLKAFRANQGLLLAGAVAYYALLSIVPMLILLVIVLSHVTNQGELLATLGRYLEWLVPGQSRAIISELANFLEHSDVIGWVLLVTMIFFSSLAFTVLENAMSVIFHHRVAIRRRRFLVSALLPYLAILSLGIGLLLMTLVSGGLQAIGEESVEFLGRTWSLSGVSGVLFYMTVYVVM
;
A
#
# COMPACT_ATOMS: atom_id res chain seq x y z
N MET A 1 8.01 18.89 -37.39
CA MET A 1 7.84 18.64 -35.94
C MET A 1 7.59 17.15 -35.73
N SER A 2 8.62 16.34 -35.40
CA SER A 2 8.40 14.98 -34.90
C SER A 2 8.66 14.97 -33.39
N LEU A 3 7.58 14.89 -32.61
CA LEU A 3 7.60 14.92 -31.15
C LEU A 3 8.12 13.59 -30.53
N ILE A 4 8.38 12.57 -31.36
CA ILE A 4 8.80 11.24 -30.94
C ILE A 4 10.22 11.00 -31.44
N GLY A 5 11.18 10.93 -30.52
CA GLY A 5 12.56 10.61 -30.86
C GLY A 5 12.66 9.20 -31.49
N PRO A 6 13.64 8.94 -32.38
CA PRO A 6 13.77 7.66 -33.11
C PRO A 6 13.87 6.43 -32.19
N GLN A 7 14.29 6.64 -30.94
CA GLN A 7 14.38 5.61 -29.89
C GLN A 7 13.00 5.17 -29.38
N ALA A 8 12.06 6.11 -29.21
CA ALA A 8 10.70 5.80 -28.76
C ALA A 8 9.90 5.09 -29.85
N ALA A 9 10.12 5.43 -31.12
CA ALA A 9 9.53 4.72 -32.25
C ALA A 9 10.01 3.26 -32.36
N HIS A 10 11.26 2.97 -31.97
CA HIS A 10 11.81 1.62 -31.97
C HIS A 10 11.27 0.75 -30.83
N VAL A 11 11.02 1.34 -29.66
CA VAL A 11 10.38 0.67 -28.51
C VAL A 11 8.92 0.33 -28.81
N LEU A 12 8.17 1.26 -29.43
CA LEU A 12 6.79 1.02 -29.86
C LEU A 12 6.67 -0.07 -30.95
N LYS A 13 7.67 -0.19 -31.83
CA LYS A 13 7.67 -1.23 -32.88
C LYS A 13 8.06 -2.62 -32.36
N ASN A 14 8.85 -2.71 -31.29
CA ASN A 14 9.35 -3.98 -30.76
C ASN A 14 9.26 -4.03 -29.22
N PRO A 15 8.05 -4.00 -28.64
CA PRO A 15 7.86 -3.96 -27.18
C PRO A 15 8.41 -5.23 -26.50
N GLY A 16 8.31 -6.40 -27.14
CA GLY A 16 8.81 -7.67 -26.60
C GLY A 16 10.34 -7.72 -26.49
N ALA A 17 11.06 -7.25 -27.52
CA ALA A 17 12.53 -7.20 -27.49
C ALA A 17 13.04 -6.22 -26.42
N PHE A 18 12.36 -5.07 -26.28
CA PHE A 18 12.64 -4.12 -25.21
C PHE A 18 12.42 -4.74 -23.83
N ALA A 19 11.26 -5.36 -23.59
CA ALA A 19 10.93 -6.02 -22.32
C ALA A 19 11.94 -7.12 -21.95
N TRP A 20 12.36 -7.93 -22.92
CA TRP A 20 13.38 -8.95 -22.71
C TRP A 20 14.75 -8.36 -22.34
N GLN A 21 15.13 -7.27 -23.01
CA GLN A 21 16.39 -6.58 -22.72
C GLN A 21 16.39 -5.92 -21.35
N THR A 22 15.27 -5.28 -20.93
CA THR A 22 15.12 -4.73 -19.58
C THR A 22 15.13 -5.83 -18.53
N LEU A 23 14.46 -6.96 -18.76
CA LEU A 23 14.45 -8.07 -17.81
C LEU A 23 15.84 -8.69 -17.63
N LYS A 24 16.59 -8.86 -18.71
CA LYS A 24 17.97 -9.35 -18.68
C LYS A 24 18.90 -8.37 -17.95
N ALA A 25 18.75 -7.06 -18.20
CA ALA A 25 19.51 -6.03 -17.51
C ALA A 25 19.13 -5.93 -16.02
N PHE A 26 17.85 -6.05 -15.67
CA PHE A 26 17.37 -6.05 -14.29
C PHE A 26 17.97 -7.21 -13.49
N ARG A 27 17.99 -8.41 -14.08
CA ARG A 27 18.60 -9.59 -13.47
C ARG A 27 20.13 -9.46 -13.34
N ALA A 28 20.80 -8.88 -14.35
CA ALA A 28 22.25 -8.64 -14.31
C ALA A 28 22.66 -7.65 -13.22
N ASN A 29 21.82 -6.65 -12.91
CA ASN A 29 22.05 -5.65 -11.86
C ASN A 29 21.54 -6.09 -10.48
N GLN A 30 21.34 -7.40 -10.25
CA GLN A 30 20.79 -7.94 -9.00
C GLN A 30 19.45 -7.31 -8.58
N GLY A 31 18.68 -6.76 -9.52
CA GLY A 31 17.43 -6.07 -9.21
C GLY A 31 16.42 -6.95 -8.47
N LEU A 32 16.40 -8.25 -8.78
CA LEU A 32 15.55 -9.22 -8.09
C LEU A 32 16.01 -9.47 -6.64
N LEU A 33 17.32 -9.51 -6.41
CA LEU A 33 17.88 -9.72 -5.06
C LEU A 33 17.66 -8.48 -4.20
N LEU A 34 17.89 -7.28 -4.73
CA LEU A 34 17.61 -6.03 -4.01
C LEU A 34 16.10 -5.87 -3.73
N ALA A 35 15.24 -6.09 -4.73
CA ALA A 35 13.79 -5.99 -4.53
C ALA A 35 13.27 -7.01 -3.50
N GLY A 36 13.78 -8.25 -3.55
CA GLY A 36 13.45 -9.29 -2.57
C GLY A 36 13.94 -8.92 -1.16
N ALA A 37 15.15 -8.39 -1.03
CA ALA A 37 15.67 -7.91 0.24
C ALA A 37 14.82 -6.75 0.79
N VAL A 38 14.49 -5.74 -0.03
CA VAL A 38 13.61 -4.62 0.38
C VAL A 38 12.26 -5.16 0.88
N ALA A 39 11.63 -6.06 0.13
CA ALA A 39 10.35 -6.64 0.50
C ALA A 39 10.42 -7.44 1.80
N TYR A 40 11.46 -8.27 1.98
CA TYR A 40 11.63 -9.08 3.19
C TYR A 40 11.85 -8.22 4.44
N TYR A 41 12.75 -7.22 4.36
CA TYR A 41 12.98 -6.32 5.50
C TYR A 41 11.76 -5.44 5.80
N ALA A 42 10.96 -5.08 4.80
CA ALA A 42 9.69 -4.40 5.00
C ALA A 42 8.66 -5.31 5.70
N LEU A 43 8.53 -6.58 5.27
CA LEU A 43 7.65 -7.56 5.92
C LEU A 43 8.06 -7.84 7.36
N LEU A 44 9.35 -7.90 7.68
CA LEU A 44 9.82 -8.02 9.06
C LEU A 44 9.44 -6.79 9.89
N SER A 45 9.51 -5.59 9.30
CA SER A 45 9.23 -4.33 10.00
C SER A 45 7.74 -4.05 10.18
N ILE A 46 6.87 -4.65 9.36
CA ILE A 46 5.43 -4.40 9.41
C ILE A 46 4.81 -4.90 10.72
N VAL A 47 5.32 -6.01 11.27
CA VAL A 47 4.75 -6.64 12.47
C VAL A 47 4.93 -5.75 13.71
N PRO A 48 6.16 -5.31 14.08
CA PRO A 48 6.34 -4.38 15.19
C PRO A 48 5.57 -3.06 15.00
N MET A 49 5.53 -2.55 13.78
CA MET A 49 4.83 -1.30 13.45
C MET A 49 3.32 -1.42 13.65
N LEU A 50 2.71 -2.53 13.22
CA LEU A 50 1.28 -2.79 13.43
C LEU A 50 0.94 -2.93 14.91
N ILE A 51 1.77 -3.62 15.70
CA ILE A 51 1.53 -3.77 17.15
C ILE A 51 1.65 -2.41 17.84
N LEU A 52 2.68 -1.62 17.54
CA LEU A 52 2.83 -0.26 18.07
C LEU A 52 1.65 0.63 17.69
N LEU A 53 1.15 0.52 16.45
CA LEU A 53 -0.05 1.23 16.02
C LEU A 53 -1.27 0.86 16.87
N VAL A 54 -1.48 -0.43 17.14
CA VAL A 54 -2.57 -0.91 18.01
C VAL A 54 -2.40 -0.40 19.44
N ILE A 55 -1.18 -0.39 19.98
CA ILE A 55 -0.88 0.20 21.31
C ILE A 55 -1.26 1.68 21.31
N VAL A 56 -0.82 2.47 20.32
CA VAL A 56 -1.16 3.90 20.23
C VAL A 56 -2.67 4.12 20.12
N LEU A 57 -3.36 3.33 19.30
CA LEU A 57 -4.83 3.42 19.16
C LEU A 57 -5.56 3.06 20.46
N SER A 58 -5.04 2.12 21.24
CA SER A 58 -5.63 1.76 22.55
C SER A 58 -5.55 2.89 23.59
N HIS A 59 -4.69 3.89 23.40
CA HIS A 59 -4.67 5.09 24.25
C HIS A 59 -5.80 6.07 23.92
N VAL A 60 -6.34 6.01 22.70
CA VAL A 60 -7.40 6.91 22.21
C VAL A 60 -8.78 6.24 22.24
N THR A 61 -8.83 4.91 22.14
CA THR A 61 -10.06 4.10 22.06
C THR A 61 -10.09 3.06 23.17
N ASN A 62 -11.29 2.68 23.64
CA ASN A 62 -11.44 1.60 24.62
C ASN A 62 -10.84 0.28 24.10
N GLN A 63 -9.94 -0.32 24.87
CA GLN A 63 -9.24 -1.56 24.51
C GLN A 63 -10.19 -2.72 24.15
N GLY A 64 -11.31 -2.87 24.86
CA GLY A 64 -12.28 -3.93 24.59
C GLY A 64 -12.97 -3.77 23.24
N GLU A 65 -13.33 -2.53 22.88
CA GLU A 65 -13.95 -2.20 21.58
C GLU A 65 -12.96 -2.37 20.42
N LEU A 66 -11.70 -1.96 20.63
CA LEU A 66 -10.61 -2.13 19.66
C LEU A 66 -10.36 -3.61 19.36
N LEU A 67 -10.20 -4.44 20.39
CA LEU A 67 -9.96 -5.88 20.24
C LEU A 67 -11.16 -6.61 19.62
N ALA A 68 -12.39 -6.24 19.98
CA ALA A 68 -13.59 -6.82 19.37
C ALA A 68 -13.68 -6.50 17.87
N THR A 69 -13.35 -5.26 17.49
CA THR A 69 -13.34 -4.80 16.10
C THR A 69 -12.25 -5.50 15.29
N LEU A 70 -11.02 -5.54 15.82
CA LEU A 70 -9.91 -6.29 15.22
C LEU A 70 -10.22 -7.77 15.09
N GLY A 71 -10.88 -8.38 16.08
CA GLY A 71 -11.28 -9.78 16.06
C GLY A 71 -12.23 -10.09 14.93
N ARG A 72 -13.22 -9.22 14.69
CA ARG A 72 -14.18 -9.34 13.58
C ARG A 72 -13.48 -9.25 12.22
N TYR A 73 -12.56 -8.31 12.04
CA TYR A 73 -11.80 -8.19 10.79
C TYR A 73 -10.82 -9.35 10.58
N LEU A 74 -10.16 -9.82 11.64
CA LEU A 74 -9.27 -10.97 11.58
C LEU A 74 -10.01 -12.28 11.35
N GLU A 75 -11.25 -12.42 11.78
CA GLU A 75 -12.06 -13.61 11.49
C GLU A 75 -12.36 -13.74 9.99
N TRP A 76 -12.54 -12.62 9.30
CA TRP A 76 -12.65 -12.59 7.84
C TRP A 76 -11.30 -12.85 7.14
N LEU A 77 -10.19 -12.37 7.71
CA LEU A 77 -8.87 -12.42 7.08
C LEU A 77 -8.13 -13.76 7.30
N VAL A 78 -8.23 -14.31 8.52
CA VAL A 78 -7.56 -15.53 8.98
C VAL A 78 -8.55 -16.36 9.82
N PRO A 79 -9.51 -17.04 9.15
CA PRO A 79 -10.51 -17.86 9.85
C PRO A 79 -9.81 -18.94 10.69
N GLY A 80 -10.16 -19.04 11.97
CA GLY A 80 -9.65 -20.05 12.91
C GLY A 80 -8.43 -19.64 13.74
N GLN A 81 -7.65 -18.61 13.35
CA GLN A 81 -6.53 -18.09 14.18
C GLN A 81 -6.81 -16.72 14.81
N SER A 82 -7.92 -16.05 14.45
CA SER A 82 -8.27 -14.74 14.98
C SER A 82 -8.27 -14.67 16.51
N ARG A 83 -8.82 -15.68 17.20
CA ARG A 83 -8.87 -15.72 18.67
C ARG A 83 -7.49 -15.76 19.32
N ALA A 84 -6.56 -16.53 18.76
CA ALA A 84 -5.19 -16.64 19.25
C ALA A 84 -4.43 -15.31 19.03
N ILE A 85 -4.63 -14.66 17.88
CA ILE A 85 -4.01 -13.37 17.60
C ILE A 85 -4.56 -12.29 18.55
N ILE A 86 -5.87 -12.29 18.80
CA ILE A 86 -6.51 -11.33 19.71
C ILE A 86 -6.08 -11.54 21.16
N SER A 87 -5.91 -12.78 21.62
CA SER A 87 -5.39 -13.04 22.97
C SER A 87 -3.96 -12.54 23.13
N GLU A 88 -3.12 -12.72 22.11
CA GLU A 88 -1.74 -12.21 22.13
C GLU A 88 -1.71 -10.68 22.14
N LEU A 89 -2.54 -10.03 21.32
CA LEU A 89 -2.67 -8.58 21.30
C LEU A 89 -3.20 -8.04 22.64
N ALA A 90 -4.15 -8.72 23.27
CA ALA A 90 -4.64 -8.33 24.60
C ALA A 90 -3.52 -8.36 25.64
N ASN A 91 -2.68 -9.39 25.61
CA ASN A 91 -1.53 -9.51 26.51
C ASN A 91 -0.47 -8.42 26.23
N PHE A 92 -0.21 -8.10 24.96
CA PHE A 92 0.68 -7.00 24.59
C PHE A 92 0.17 -5.64 25.05
N LEU A 93 -1.14 -5.41 25.03
CA LEU A 93 -1.76 -4.18 25.53
C LEU A 93 -1.70 -4.10 27.06
N GLU A 94 -1.92 -5.21 27.77
CA GLU A 94 -1.81 -5.29 29.22
C GLU A 94 -0.39 -4.97 29.72
N HIS A 95 0.63 -5.37 28.96
CA HIS A 95 2.04 -5.11 29.26
C HIS A 95 2.66 -4.01 28.36
N SER A 96 1.83 -3.09 27.85
CA SER A 96 2.24 -2.08 26.87
C SER A 96 3.35 -1.15 27.36
N ASP A 97 3.46 -0.92 28.68
CA ASP A 97 4.52 -0.09 29.28
C ASP A 97 5.93 -0.62 29.01
N VAL A 98 6.12 -1.95 29.04
CA VAL A 98 7.43 -2.58 28.82
C VAL A 98 7.56 -3.02 27.37
N ILE A 99 6.53 -3.68 26.85
CA ILE A 99 6.54 -4.26 25.50
C ILE A 99 6.55 -3.17 24.44
N GLY A 100 5.90 -2.03 24.67
CA GLY A 100 5.91 -0.89 23.76
C GLY A 100 7.32 -0.37 23.51
N TRP A 101 8.15 -0.19 24.55
CA TRP A 101 9.54 0.24 24.38
C TRP A 101 10.40 -0.79 23.66
N VAL A 102 10.24 -2.08 23.99
CA VAL A 102 10.96 -3.16 23.30
C VAL A 102 10.59 -3.22 21.82
N LEU A 103 9.30 -3.12 21.50
CA LEU A 103 8.80 -3.07 20.12
C LEU A 103 9.29 -1.83 19.38
N LEU A 104 9.37 -0.68 20.05
CA LEU A 104 9.89 0.55 19.45
C LEU A 104 11.37 0.41 19.10
N VAL A 105 12.20 -0.11 19.99
CA VAL A 105 13.63 -0.34 19.73
C VAL A 105 13.83 -1.36 18.61
N THR A 106 13.12 -2.48 18.64
CA THR A 106 13.19 -3.50 17.58
C THR A 106 12.69 -2.96 16.24
N MET A 107 11.64 -2.14 16.23
CA MET A 107 11.15 -1.45 15.04
C MET A 107 12.21 -0.52 14.46
N ILE A 108 12.89 0.30 15.27
CA ILE A 108 13.96 1.18 14.80
C ILE A 108 15.07 0.36 14.14
N PHE A 109 15.46 -0.77 14.76
CA PHE A 109 16.48 -1.66 14.20
C PHE A 109 16.06 -2.26 12.85
N PHE A 110 14.89 -2.89 12.77
CA PHE A 110 14.40 -3.49 11.52
C PHE A 110 14.14 -2.43 10.44
N SER A 111 13.63 -1.27 10.83
CA SER A 111 13.43 -0.14 9.92
C SER A 111 14.76 0.35 9.35
N SER A 112 15.80 0.48 10.18
CA SER A 112 17.15 0.84 9.71
C SER A 112 17.67 -0.15 8.66
N LEU A 113 17.44 -1.45 8.84
CA LEU A 113 17.80 -2.47 7.83
C LEU A 113 17.00 -2.29 6.55
N ALA A 114 15.67 -2.11 6.65
CA ALA A 114 14.81 -1.87 5.50
C ALA A 114 15.20 -0.60 4.73
N PHE A 115 15.47 0.49 5.44
CA PHE A 115 15.96 1.75 4.87
C PHE A 115 17.34 1.59 4.24
N THR A 116 18.25 0.84 4.85
CA THR A 116 19.58 0.57 4.27
C THR A 116 19.44 -0.17 2.94
N VAL A 117 18.56 -1.17 2.85
CA VAL A 117 18.35 -1.90 1.59
C VAL A 117 17.63 -1.02 0.56
N LEU A 118 16.68 -0.20 0.99
CA LEU A 118 16.05 0.80 0.13
C LEU A 118 17.08 1.82 -0.39
N GLU A 119 17.98 2.30 0.46
CA GLU A 119 19.06 3.22 0.11
C GLU A 119 20.02 2.56 -0.87
N ASN A 120 20.38 1.31 -0.66
CA ASN A 120 21.17 0.52 -1.61
C ASN A 120 20.44 0.38 -2.96
N ALA A 121 19.12 0.15 -2.96
CA ALA A 121 18.31 0.11 -4.17
C ALA A 121 18.29 1.46 -4.88
N MET A 122 18.15 2.56 -4.14
CA MET A 122 18.25 3.91 -4.68
C MET A 122 19.64 4.18 -5.25
N SER A 123 20.71 3.81 -4.55
CA SER A 123 22.08 3.92 -5.03
C SER A 123 22.26 3.14 -6.34
N VAL A 124 21.75 1.92 -6.49
CA VAL A 124 21.81 1.20 -7.77
C VAL A 124 21.04 1.94 -8.88
N ILE A 125 19.88 2.52 -8.57
CA ILE A 125 19.07 3.31 -9.53
C ILE A 125 19.77 4.63 -9.92
N PHE A 126 20.49 5.28 -9.00
CA PHE A 126 21.08 6.62 -9.18
C PHE A 126 22.57 6.62 -9.55
N HIS A 127 23.37 5.72 -8.99
CA HIS A 127 24.82 5.59 -9.24
C HIS A 127 25.10 5.12 -10.68
N HIS A 128 24.17 4.39 -11.30
CA HIS A 128 24.21 4.07 -12.73
C HIS A 128 23.85 5.27 -13.64
N ARG A 129 23.25 6.35 -13.09
CA ARG A 129 22.93 7.57 -13.86
C ARG A 129 24.10 8.54 -14.02
N VAL A 130 25.16 8.43 -13.21
CA VAL A 130 26.29 9.38 -13.27
C VAL A 130 27.34 8.95 -14.31
N ALA A 131 27.47 7.66 -14.62
CA ALA A 131 28.56 7.16 -15.46
C ALA A 131 28.25 7.05 -16.97
N ILE A 132 26.98 7.09 -17.42
CA ILE A 132 26.64 6.75 -18.83
C ILE A 132 25.71 7.77 -19.51
N ARG A 133 26.37 8.78 -20.13
CA ARG A 133 26.00 9.54 -21.35
C ARG A 133 24.85 10.56 -21.37
N ARG A 134 25.23 11.74 -21.88
CA ARG A 134 24.45 12.91 -22.35
C ARG A 134 23.23 12.59 -23.25
N ARG A 135 22.04 12.31 -22.71
CA ARG A 135 20.76 12.64 -23.40
C ARG A 135 19.65 13.04 -22.40
N ARG A 136 19.06 14.23 -22.64
CA ARG A 136 17.90 14.88 -22.01
C ARG A 136 17.68 14.57 -20.52
N PHE A 137 18.52 15.17 -19.68
CA PHE A 137 18.43 15.21 -18.20
C PHE A 137 17.02 15.51 -17.68
N LEU A 138 16.31 16.45 -18.31
CA LEU A 138 14.93 16.83 -17.97
C LEU A 138 13.96 15.65 -17.98
N VAL A 139 14.00 14.77 -18.98
CA VAL A 139 13.05 13.65 -19.08
C VAL A 139 13.36 12.58 -18.03
N SER A 140 14.64 12.31 -17.77
CA SER A 140 15.07 11.32 -16.78
C SER A 140 14.77 11.76 -15.34
N ALA A 141 14.83 13.07 -15.07
CA ALA A 141 14.43 13.67 -13.80
C ALA A 141 12.91 13.72 -13.64
N LEU A 142 12.13 13.90 -14.72
CA LEU A 142 10.66 14.03 -14.67
C LEU A 142 9.93 12.70 -14.42
N LEU A 143 10.47 11.57 -14.91
CA LEU A 143 9.88 10.23 -14.76
C LEU A 143 9.51 9.85 -13.30
N PRO A 144 10.40 9.99 -12.29
CA PRO A 144 10.03 9.69 -10.91
C PRO A 144 8.92 10.60 -10.37
N TYR A 145 8.88 11.88 -10.76
CA TYR A 145 7.78 12.78 -10.34
C TYR A 145 6.44 12.40 -10.97
N LEU A 146 6.43 11.97 -12.24
CA LEU A 146 5.23 11.43 -12.87
C LEU A 146 4.75 10.15 -12.20
N ALA A 147 5.68 9.28 -11.78
CA ALA A 147 5.32 8.09 -11.01
C ALA A 147 4.70 8.44 -9.65
N ILE A 148 5.31 9.36 -8.90
CA ILE A 148 4.74 9.86 -7.62
C ILE A 148 3.37 10.49 -7.84
N LEU A 149 3.20 11.30 -8.90
CA LEU A 149 1.91 11.88 -9.26
C LEU A 149 0.86 10.80 -9.57
N SER A 150 1.23 9.76 -10.33
CA SER A 150 0.33 8.64 -10.63
C SER A 150 -0.07 7.85 -9.38
N LEU A 151 0.86 7.63 -8.44
CA LEU A 151 0.57 7.02 -7.15
C LEU A 151 -0.38 7.89 -6.33
N GLY A 152 -0.15 9.21 -6.30
CA GLY A 152 -1.04 10.17 -5.66
C GLY A 152 -2.45 10.13 -6.24
N ILE A 153 -2.59 10.12 -7.57
CA ILE A 153 -3.88 9.96 -8.25
C ILE A 153 -4.54 8.63 -7.88
N GLY A 154 -3.78 7.53 -7.86
CA GLY A 154 -4.29 6.21 -7.47
C GLY A 154 -4.83 6.17 -6.04
N LEU A 155 -4.11 6.79 -5.09
CA LEU A 155 -4.56 6.98 -3.72
C LEU A 155 -5.84 7.81 -3.64
N LEU A 156 -5.89 8.93 -4.36
CA LEU A 156 -7.05 9.82 -4.40
C LEU A 156 -8.28 9.07 -4.94
N LEU A 157 -8.11 8.29 -6.03
CA LEU A 157 -9.16 7.44 -6.59
C LEU A 157 -9.62 6.37 -5.59
N MET A 158 -8.70 5.68 -4.91
CA MET A 158 -9.05 4.71 -3.87
C MET A 158 -9.85 5.34 -2.73
N THR A 159 -9.47 6.54 -2.29
CA THR A 159 -10.22 7.28 -1.28
C THR A 159 -11.63 7.66 -1.78
N LEU A 160 -11.77 8.13 -3.03
CA LEU A 160 -13.09 8.40 -3.60
C LEU A 160 -13.96 7.14 -3.68
N VAL A 161 -13.39 6.02 -4.11
CA VAL A 161 -14.12 4.75 -4.22
C VAL A 161 -14.56 4.27 -2.83
N SER A 162 -13.64 4.30 -1.85
CA SER A 162 -13.95 3.93 -0.47
C SER A 162 -15.02 4.84 0.14
N GLY A 163 -14.93 6.16 -0.07
CA GLY A 163 -15.92 7.12 0.40
C GLY A 163 -17.27 6.97 -0.30
N GLY A 164 -17.27 6.67 -1.60
CA GLY A 164 -18.49 6.38 -2.37
C GLY A 164 -19.18 5.10 -1.89
N LEU A 165 -18.40 4.05 -1.59
CA LEU A 165 -18.93 2.81 -1.02
C LEU A 165 -19.52 3.02 0.38
N GLN A 166 -18.87 3.83 1.23
CA GLN A 166 -19.40 4.23 2.53
C GLN A 166 -20.70 5.04 2.39
N ALA A 167 -20.77 6.00 1.46
CA ALA A 167 -21.97 6.80 1.21
C ALA A 167 -23.16 6.00 0.62
N ILE A 168 -22.88 4.89 -0.07
CA ILE A 168 -23.91 3.95 -0.54
C ILE A 168 -24.32 2.98 0.58
N GLY A 169 -23.41 2.66 1.50
CA GLY A 169 -23.63 1.75 2.63
C GLY A 169 -24.30 2.40 3.84
N GLU A 170 -24.13 3.71 4.05
CA GLU A 170 -24.87 4.47 5.06
C GLU A 170 -26.21 4.93 4.49
N GLU A 171 -27.31 4.46 5.08
CA GLU A 171 -28.70 4.70 4.65
C GLU A 171 -29.15 6.18 4.78
N SER A 172 -28.25 7.09 5.15
CA SER A 172 -28.49 8.54 5.20
C SER A 172 -27.19 9.32 5.11
N VAL A 173 -27.08 10.19 4.11
CA VAL A 173 -25.98 11.16 4.04
C VAL A 173 -26.41 12.44 4.75
N GLU A 174 -25.73 12.80 5.84
CA GLU A 174 -25.89 14.09 6.51
C GLU A 174 -25.00 15.14 5.82
N PHE A 175 -25.39 15.55 4.61
CA PHE A 175 -24.73 16.67 3.94
C PHE A 175 -25.46 17.96 4.29
N LEU A 176 -24.78 18.84 5.02
CA LEU A 176 -25.22 20.21 5.26
C LEU A 176 -26.61 20.33 5.92
N GLY A 177 -26.86 19.53 6.97
CA GLY A 177 -28.08 19.61 7.77
C GLY A 177 -29.38 19.24 7.04
N ARG A 178 -29.29 18.59 5.87
CA ARG A 178 -30.45 18.03 5.16
C ARG A 178 -30.27 16.54 4.92
N THR A 179 -31.16 15.75 5.50
CA THR A 179 -31.24 14.31 5.32
C THR A 179 -31.77 13.98 3.93
N TRP A 180 -30.91 13.42 3.06
CA TRP A 180 -31.32 12.84 1.78
C TRP A 180 -31.38 11.31 1.94
N SER A 181 -32.59 10.75 1.94
CA SER A 181 -32.81 9.30 1.97
C SER A 181 -32.96 8.76 0.55
N LEU A 182 -32.18 7.73 0.20
CA LEU A 182 -32.29 6.99 -1.07
C LEU A 182 -32.98 5.63 -0.85
N SER A 183 -34.07 5.60 -0.07
CA SER A 183 -34.79 4.35 0.24
C SER A 183 -35.43 3.66 -0.99
N GLY A 184 -35.54 4.34 -2.13
CA GLY A 184 -36.19 3.81 -3.33
C GLY A 184 -35.27 3.11 -4.33
N VAL A 185 -33.96 3.36 -4.32
CA VAL A 185 -33.07 2.94 -5.41
C VAL A 185 -32.34 1.63 -5.09
N SER A 186 -32.03 1.38 -3.81
CA SER A 186 -31.38 0.14 -3.37
C SER A 186 -32.27 -1.09 -3.60
N GLY A 187 -33.57 -1.00 -3.28
CA GLY A 187 -34.52 -2.10 -3.49
C GLY A 187 -34.67 -2.51 -4.96
N VAL A 188 -34.69 -1.54 -5.89
CA VAL A 188 -34.83 -1.80 -7.33
C VAL A 188 -33.58 -2.45 -7.92
N LEU A 189 -32.39 -2.05 -7.45
CA LEU A 189 -31.12 -2.62 -7.91
C LEU A 189 -30.89 -4.05 -7.40
N PHE A 190 -31.29 -4.36 -6.16
CA PHE A 190 -31.26 -5.73 -5.66
C PHE A 190 -32.26 -6.63 -6.41
N TYR A 191 -33.48 -6.15 -6.70
CA TYR A 191 -34.46 -6.93 -7.44
C TYR A 191 -34.03 -7.19 -8.89
N MET A 192 -33.42 -6.22 -9.57
CA MET A 192 -32.87 -6.43 -10.93
C MET A 192 -31.72 -7.43 -10.93
N THR A 193 -30.81 -7.36 -9.95
CA THR A 193 -29.65 -8.26 -9.92
C THR A 193 -30.07 -9.70 -9.62
N VAL A 194 -31.07 -9.89 -8.74
CA VAL A 194 -31.62 -11.22 -8.44
C VAL A 194 -32.43 -11.78 -9.61
N TYR A 195 -33.20 -10.95 -10.32
CA TYR A 195 -34.01 -11.40 -11.47
C TYR A 195 -33.18 -11.70 -12.73
N VAL A 196 -32.00 -11.08 -12.89
CA VAL A 196 -31.10 -11.33 -14.02
C VAL A 196 -30.25 -12.60 -13.83
N VAL A 197 -30.15 -13.11 -12.59
CA VAL A 197 -29.35 -14.31 -12.24
C VAL A 197 -30.21 -15.59 -12.18
N MET A 198 -31.54 -15.49 -12.23
CA MET A 198 -32.48 -16.62 -12.28
C MET A 198 -32.95 -16.89 -13.71
#